data_AF-A0A351QTT4-F1
#
_entry.id   AF-A0A351QTT4-F1
#
_cell.length_a   1.000
_cell.length_b   1.000
_cell.length_c   1.000
_cell.angle_alpha   90.00
_cell.angle_beta   90.00
_cell.angle_gamma   90.00
#
_symmetry.space_group_name_H-M   'P 1'
#
loop_
_entity.id
_entity.type
_entity.pdbx_description
1 polymer ?
#
loop_
_entity_poly.entity_id
_entity_poly.type
_entity_poly.pdbx_seq_one_letter_code
_entity_poly.pdbx_strand_id
1 'polypeptide(L)' 'MIRDLIDKLALTNDLSSEELLYILDNLDEESKKYLIEKAHETRMKVYGDKVYIRGLIEFTNY' A
#
# COMPACT_ATOMS: atom_id res chain seq x y z
N MET A 1 -12.48 -2.52 -12.90
CA MET A 1 -12.97 -2.81 -11.53
C MET A 1 -11.84 -2.78 -10.52
N ILE A 2 -10.91 -3.76 -10.47
CA ILE A 2 -9.79 -3.70 -9.50
C ILE A 2 -8.89 -2.48 -9.71
N ARG A 3 -8.59 -2.14 -10.97
CA ARG A 3 -7.76 -0.97 -11.31
C ARG A 3 -8.41 0.35 -10.86
N ASP A 4 -9.73 0.48 -11.00
CA ASP A 4 -10.47 1.66 -10.55
C ASP A 4 -10.43 1.82 -9.03
N LEU A 5 -10.46 0.70 -8.30
CA LEU A 5 -10.29 0.71 -6.84
C LEU A 5 -8.86 1.08 -6.42
N ILE A 6 -7.85 0.61 -7.17
CA ILE A 6 -6.46 1.02 -6.96
C ILE A 6 -6.29 2.53 -7.24
N ASP A 7 -6.91 3.05 -8.29
CA ASP A 7 -6.88 4.48 -8.62
C ASP A 7 -7.60 5.32 -7.55
N LYS A 8 -8.77 4.86 -7.08
CA LYS A 8 -9.47 5.46 -5.94
C LYS A 8 -8.57 5.49 -4.71
N LEU A 9 -7.99 4.35 -4.34
CA LEU A 9 -7.08 4.24 -3.20
C LEU A 9 -5.87 5.17 -3.33
N ALA A 10 -5.27 5.29 -4.51
CA ALA A 10 -4.14 6.19 -4.75
C ALA A 10 -4.52 7.68 -4.60
N LEU A 11 -5.75 8.04 -4.98
CA LEU A 11 -6.26 9.40 -4.90
C LEU A 11 -6.69 9.80 -3.49
N THR A 12 -7.45 8.94 -2.81
CA THR A 12 -8.08 9.22 -1.52
C THR A 12 -7.26 8.74 -0.33
N ASN A 13 -6.34 7.79 -0.54
CA ASN A 13 -5.70 6.98 0.50
C ASN A 13 -6.71 6.28 1.43
N ASP A 14 -7.90 5.98 0.91
CA ASP A 14 -9.01 5.41 1.68
C ASP A 14 -9.93 4.54 0.81
N LEU A 15 -10.40 3.44 1.38
CA LEU A 15 -11.35 2.50 0.79
C LEU A 15 -12.20 1.88 1.90
N SER A 16 -13.41 1.43 1.57
CA SER A 16 -14.21 0.66 2.54
C SER A 16 -13.60 -0.71 2.81
N SER A 17 -13.98 -1.35 3.92
CA SER A 17 -13.52 -2.71 4.26
C SER A 17 -13.83 -3.73 3.16
N GLU A 18 -15.00 -3.61 2.52
CA GLU A 18 -15.43 -4.48 1.43
C GLU A 18 -14.59 -4.27 0.17
N GLU A 19 -14.27 -3.01 -0.15
CA GLU A 19 -13.40 -2.66 -1.29
C GLU A 19 -11.97 -3.17 -1.07
N LEU A 20 -11.45 -3.03 0.16
CA LEU A 20 -10.13 -3.56 0.53
C LEU A 20 -10.09 -5.09 0.42
N LEU A 21 -11.11 -5.78 0.95
CA LEU A 21 -11.21 -7.23 0.86
C LEU A 21 -11.28 -7.68 -0.60
N TYR A 22 -12.07 -6.99 -1.43
CA TYR A 22 -12.17 -7.29 -2.86
C TYR A 22 -10.82 -7.19 -3.57
N ILE A 23 -10.01 -6.15 -3.29
CA ILE A 23 -8.65 -6.06 -3.84
C ILE A 23 -7.83 -7.27 -3.41
N LEU A 24 -7.79 -7.58 -2.11
CA LEU A 24 -6.96 -8.68 -1.59
C LEU A 24 -7.33 -10.04 -2.19
N ASP A 25 -8.62 -10.30 -2.41
CA ASP A 25 -9.11 -11.56 -2.95
C ASP A 25 -8.94 -11.71 -4.47
N ASN A 26 -8.79 -10.59 -5.20
CA ASN A 26 -8.80 -10.56 -6.67
C ASN A 26 -7.50 -10.01 -7.29
N LEU A 27 -6.43 -9.88 -6.51
CA LEU A 27 -5.12 -9.47 -7.00
C LEU A 27 -4.52 -10.55 -7.92
N ASP A 28 -4.35 -10.19 -9.19
CA ASP A 28 -3.49 -10.90 -10.15
C ASP A 28 -2.11 -10.23 -10.27
N GLU A 29 -1.21 -10.83 -11.05
CA GLU A 29 0.15 -10.31 -11.19
C GLU A 29 0.22 -8.89 -11.80
N GLU A 30 -0.70 -8.56 -12.73
CA GLU A 30 -0.73 -7.23 -13.37
C GLU A 30 -1.23 -6.16 -12.39
N SER A 31 -2.37 -6.41 -11.75
CA SER A 31 -2.98 -5.51 -10.76
C SER A 31 -2.09 -5.35 -9.52
N LYS A 32 -1.38 -6.41 -9.10
CA LYS A 32 -0.39 -6.33 -8.02
C LYS A 32 0.77 -5.43 -8.37
N LYS A 33 1.32 -5.55 -9.59
CA LYS A 33 2.37 -4.65 -10.06
C LYS A 33 1.89 -3.20 -10.08
N TYR A 34 0.67 -2.97 -10.56
CA TYR A 34 0.07 -1.64 -10.60
C TYR A 34 -0.18 -1.04 -9.20
N LEU A 35 -0.68 -1.84 -8.26
CA LEU A 35 -0.88 -1.43 -6.86
C LEU A 35 0.46 -1.03 -6.21
N ILE A 36 1.53 -1.81 -6.43
CA ILE A 36 2.87 -1.51 -5.91
C ILE A 36 3.41 -0.20 -6.51
N GLU A 37 3.21 0.02 -7.81
CA GLU A 37 3.58 1.27 -8.48
C GLU A 37 2.86 2.48 -7.85
N LYS A 38 1.54 2.40 -7.66
CA LYS A 38 0.77 3.48 -7.01
C LYS A 38 1.16 3.71 -5.56
N ALA A 39 1.42 2.65 -4.80
CA ALA A 39 1.95 2.79 -3.44
C ALA A 39 3.32 3.48 -3.42
N HIS A 40 4.19 3.19 -4.39
CA HIS A 40 5.49 3.83 -4.53
C HIS A 40 5.35 5.31 -4.87
N GLU A 41 4.47 5.69 -5.80
CA GLU A 41 4.16 7.08 -6.15
C GLU A 41 3.66 7.85 -4.91
N THR A 42 2.71 7.28 -4.15
CA THR A 42 2.20 7.88 -2.91
C THR A 42 3.32 8.07 -1.88
N ARG A 43 4.15 7.05 -1.65
CA ARG A 43 5.30 7.15 -0.74
C ARG A 43 6.27 8.25 -1.20
N MET A 44 6.59 8.33 -2.49
CA MET A 44 7.48 9.38 -3.01
C MET A 44 6.90 10.78 -2.81
N LYS A 45 5.58 10.95 -3.00
CA LYS A 45 4.90 12.23 -2.77
C LYS A 45 4.95 12.67 -1.30
N VAL A 46 4.83 11.73 -0.36
CA VAL A 46 4.75 12.04 1.08
C VAL A 46 6.13 12.09 1.74
N TYR A 47 7.00 11.12 1.46
CA TYR A 47 8.28 10.95 2.14
C TYR A 47 9.50 11.18 1.24
N GLY A 48 9.31 11.18 -0.08
CA GLY A 48 10.42 11.21 -1.04
C GLY A 48 11.30 9.97 -0.93
N ASP A 49 12.60 10.19 -1.05
CA ASP A 49 13.67 9.20 -0.90
C ASP A 49 14.14 9.00 0.55
N LYS A 50 13.53 9.70 1.51
CA LYS A 50 13.93 9.64 2.92
C LYS A 50 13.59 8.28 3.54
N VAL A 51 14.56 7.71 4.25
CA VAL A 51 14.41 6.49 5.05
C VAL A 51 14.62 6.83 6.53
N TYR A 52 13.61 6.58 7.36
CA TYR A 52 13.65 6.86 8.80
C TYR A 52 14.10 5.60 9.56
N ILE A 53 15.34 5.61 10.04
CA ILE A 53 15.93 4.49 10.78
C ILE A 53 15.34 4.43 12.19
N ARG A 54 15.00 3.23 12.67
CA ARG A 54 14.55 2.97 14.04
C ARG A 54 15.43 1.89 14.67
N GLY A 55 15.98 2.16 15.85
CA GLY A 55 16.69 1.16 16.65
C GLY A 55 15.70 0.33 17.45
N LEU A 56 15.48 -0.91 17.03
CA LEU A 56 14.66 -1.86 17.78
C LEU A 56 15.52 -2.52 18.85
N ILE A 57 15.08 -2.45 20.12
CA ILE A 57 15.71 -3.15 21.24
C ILE A 57 14.68 -4.11 21.82
N GLU A 58 14.87 -5.40 21.55
CA GLU A 58 14.09 -6.49 22.14
C GLU A 58 14.93 -7.14 23.23
N PHE A 59 14.71 -6.74 24.49
CA PHE A 59 15.58 -7.16 25.60
C PHE A 59 15.25 -8.56 26.17
N THR A 60 14.01 -9.03 26.01
CA THR A 60 13.58 -10.38 26.38
C THR A 60 12.35 -10.78 25.55
N ASN A 61 12.24 -12.09 25.27
CA ASN A 61 11.06 -12.75 24.71
C ASN A 61 10.57 -13.93 25.57
N TYR A 62 11.10 -14.05 26.81
CA TYR A 62 10.66 -15.00 27.83
C TYR A 62 9.32 -14.61 28.45
#